data_AF-A0A8I1RLT6-F1
#
_entry.id   AF-A0A8I1RLT6-F1
#
_cell.length_a   1.000
_cell.length_b   1.000
_cell.length_c   1.000
_cell.angle_alpha   90.00
_cell.angle_beta   90.00
_cell.angle_gamma   90.00
#
_symmetry.space_group_name_H-M   'P 1'
#
loop_
_entity.id
_entity.type
_entity.pdbx_description
1 polymer ?
#
loop_
_entity_poly.entity_id
_entity_poly.type
_entity_poly.pdbx_seq_one_letter_code
_entity_poly.pdbx_strand_id
1 'polypeptide(L)'
;MTRELSQEVIAHIKQLEGFRSEAYPDPGSRDGTPWTIGYGQTRINGRAVRQGDTINEASAAAWIERELLRVSAVVERLVKVELTDNQHGALVSFTYNIGDQAFADSTLLRKLNAGQYDAVPAQLARWKFNDGKVMEGLINRRASEAGLWARGGFASSNTVAAQPPKEPSAIDAIVKDPGGLAGIGAAASGLIGAIADQPILQIGAVVLIGVLVWRFVIARKQADPA
;
A
#
# COMPACT_ATOMS: atom_id res chain seq x y z
N MET A 1 -13.69 11.54 -26.10
CA MET A 1 -12.29 12.02 -26.10
C MET A 1 -11.56 11.22 -25.05
N THR A 2 -10.34 10.75 -25.33
CA THR A 2 -9.56 9.98 -24.36
C THR A 2 -8.96 10.93 -23.34
N ARG A 3 -9.12 10.62 -22.05
CA ARG A 3 -8.54 11.35 -20.94
C ARG A 3 -7.02 11.37 -21.07
N GLU A 4 -6.48 12.57 -21.08
CA GLU A 4 -5.03 12.77 -21.06
C GLU A 4 -4.47 12.44 -19.68
N LEU A 5 -3.30 11.81 -19.67
CA LEU A 5 -2.57 11.54 -18.43
C LEU A 5 -1.75 12.77 -18.05
N SER A 6 -1.70 13.09 -16.76
CA SER A 6 -0.83 14.15 -16.29
C SER A 6 0.64 13.79 -16.52
N GLN A 7 1.48 14.82 -16.70
CA GLN A 7 2.93 14.63 -16.87
C GLN A 7 3.56 13.93 -15.65
N GLU A 8 3.02 14.13 -14.46
CA GLU A 8 3.45 13.44 -13.24
C GLU A 8 3.18 11.93 -13.31
N VAL A 9 2.01 11.52 -13.81
CA VAL A 9 1.68 10.10 -13.99
C VAL A 9 2.58 9.48 -15.06
N ILE A 10 2.81 10.16 -16.18
CA ILE A 10 3.69 9.69 -17.25
C ILE A 10 5.12 9.52 -16.72
N ALA A 11 5.65 10.50 -15.98
CA ALA A 11 6.97 10.43 -15.38
C ALA A 11 7.08 9.27 -14.38
N HIS A 12 6.03 9.06 -13.57
CA HIS A 12 5.97 7.94 -12.64
C HIS A 12 6.03 6.58 -13.34
N ILE A 13 5.29 6.42 -14.43
CA ILE A 13 5.31 5.17 -15.22
C ILE A 13 6.68 4.97 -15.87
N LYS A 14 7.28 6.01 -16.47
CA LYS A 14 8.63 5.95 -17.04
C LYS A 14 9.67 5.51 -15.99
N GLN A 15 9.55 5.98 -14.74
CA GLN A 15 10.42 5.56 -13.64
C GLN A 15 10.26 4.07 -13.30
N LEU A 16 9.02 3.55 -13.32
CA LEU A 16 8.74 2.13 -13.05
C LEU A 16 9.23 1.20 -14.17
N GLU A 17 9.12 1.62 -15.43
CA GLU A 17 9.65 0.86 -16.57
C GLU A 17 11.19 0.90 -16.62
N GLY A 18 11.76 2.07 -16.37
CA GLY A 18 13.18 2.32 -16.52
C GLY A 18 13.61 2.40 -17.99
N PHE A 19 14.53 3.30 -18.30
CA PHE A 19 15.07 3.46 -19.65
C PHE A 19 16.23 2.49 -19.91
N ARG A 20 16.28 1.92 -21.10
CA ARG A 20 17.40 1.13 -21.66
C ARG A 20 17.73 1.61 -23.06
N SER A 21 18.91 2.18 -23.26
CA SER A 21 19.35 2.70 -24.57
C SER A 21 19.70 1.61 -25.58
N GLU A 22 19.96 0.40 -25.11
CA GLU A 22 20.34 -0.76 -25.93
C GLU A 22 19.34 -1.89 -25.75
N ALA A 23 19.10 -2.64 -26.83
CA ALA A 23 18.21 -3.78 -26.80
C ALA A 23 18.75 -4.89 -25.88
N TYR A 24 17.86 -5.48 -25.08
CA TYR A 24 18.16 -6.60 -24.19
C TYR A 24 17.13 -7.72 -24.38
N PRO A 25 17.50 -9.00 -24.16
CA PRO A 25 16.55 -10.10 -24.20
C PRO A 25 15.58 -10.02 -23.02
N ASP A 26 14.30 -10.33 -23.24
CA ASP A 26 13.31 -10.33 -22.16
C ASP A 26 13.71 -11.34 -21.06
N PRO A 27 13.92 -10.89 -19.80
CA PRO A 27 14.34 -11.75 -18.69
C PRO A 27 13.35 -12.87 -18.34
N GLY A 28 12.10 -12.82 -18.81
CA GLY A 28 11.10 -13.89 -18.65
C GLY A 28 11.05 -14.92 -19.80
N SER A 29 11.83 -14.73 -20.86
CA SER A 29 11.74 -15.59 -22.04
C SER A 29 12.73 -16.75 -21.99
N ARG A 30 12.26 -17.96 -22.32
CA ARG A 30 13.11 -19.17 -22.41
C ARG A 30 14.18 -19.05 -23.48
N ASP A 31 13.88 -18.30 -24.55
CA ASP A 31 14.69 -18.20 -25.77
C ASP A 31 15.27 -16.80 -26.00
N GLY A 32 15.16 -15.88 -25.02
CA GLY A 32 15.65 -14.51 -25.14
C GLY A 32 14.81 -13.61 -26.08
N THR A 33 13.61 -14.05 -26.45
CA THR A 33 12.68 -13.31 -27.32
C THR A 33 11.33 -13.06 -26.65
N PRO A 34 10.70 -11.89 -26.87
CA PRO A 34 11.16 -10.81 -27.73
C PRO A 34 12.35 -10.04 -27.14
N TRP A 35 13.10 -9.34 -27.99
CA TRP A 35 14.04 -8.32 -27.52
C TRP A 35 13.25 -7.07 -27.12
N THR A 36 13.74 -6.39 -26.09
CA THR A 36 13.12 -5.23 -25.48
C THR A 36 14.11 -4.06 -25.46
N ILE A 37 13.62 -2.83 -25.65
CA ILE A 37 14.44 -1.61 -25.62
C ILE A 37 13.63 -0.43 -25.04
N GLY A 38 14.32 0.66 -24.66
CA GLY A 38 13.71 1.90 -24.18
C GLY A 38 12.95 1.67 -22.88
N TYR A 39 11.65 1.92 -22.89
CA TYR A 39 10.75 1.71 -21.73
C TYR A 39 9.86 0.47 -21.88
N GLY A 40 10.37 -0.61 -22.48
CA GLY A 40 9.60 -1.86 -22.68
C GLY A 40 9.14 -2.09 -24.12
N GLN A 41 9.71 -1.40 -25.10
CA GLN A 41 9.36 -1.57 -26.51
C GLN A 41 9.89 -2.88 -27.06
N THR A 42 9.03 -3.68 -27.70
CA THR A 42 9.42 -4.90 -28.44
C THR A 42 9.42 -4.70 -29.96
N ARG A 43 8.96 -3.52 -30.42
CA ARG A 43 8.95 -3.10 -31.83
C ARG A 43 9.39 -1.66 -31.98
N ILE A 44 10.21 -1.38 -32.98
CA ILE A 44 10.63 -0.04 -33.39
C ILE A 44 10.44 0.10 -34.91
N ASN A 45 9.90 1.23 -35.37
CA ASN A 45 9.67 1.51 -36.80
C ASN A 45 8.96 0.38 -37.57
N GLY A 46 7.97 -0.26 -36.94
CA GLY A 46 7.18 -1.33 -37.56
C GLY A 46 7.87 -2.70 -37.60
N ARG A 47 9.12 -2.85 -37.14
CA ARG A 47 9.82 -4.15 -37.02
C ARG A 47 10.04 -4.55 -35.58
N ALA A 48 10.23 -5.86 -35.34
CA ALA A 48 10.67 -6.35 -34.03
C ALA A 48 12.06 -5.78 -33.68
N VAL A 49 12.26 -5.49 -32.40
CA VAL A 49 13.56 -5.14 -31.83
C VAL A 49 14.49 -6.35 -31.95
N ARG A 50 15.78 -6.10 -32.17
CA ARG A 50 16.82 -7.12 -32.33
C ARG A 50 18.07 -6.71 -31.57
N GLN A 51 18.94 -7.68 -31.33
CA GLN A 51 20.27 -7.43 -30.77
C GLN A 51 21.01 -6.35 -31.55
N GLY A 52 21.63 -5.42 -30.84
CA GLY A 52 22.37 -4.29 -31.41
C GLY A 52 21.52 -3.08 -31.78
N ASP A 53 20.19 -3.16 -31.67
CA ASP A 53 19.35 -1.97 -31.78
C ASP A 53 19.63 -0.99 -30.63
N THR A 54 19.69 0.30 -30.95
CA THR A 54 19.83 1.39 -29.98
C THR A 54 18.72 2.42 -30.15
N ILE A 55 18.38 3.12 -29.07
CA ILE A 55 17.40 4.21 -29.08
C ILE A 55 17.84 5.32 -28.13
N ASN A 56 17.57 6.57 -28.50
CA ASN A 56 17.74 7.70 -27.57
C ASN A 56 16.49 7.87 -26.69
N GLU A 57 16.67 8.50 -25.53
CA GLU A 57 15.60 8.65 -24.55
C GLU A 57 14.43 9.49 -25.09
N ALA A 58 14.69 10.51 -25.90
CA ALA A 58 13.63 11.34 -26.50
C ALA A 58 12.69 10.51 -27.40
N SER A 59 13.25 9.60 -28.20
CA SER A 59 12.47 8.72 -29.08
C SER A 59 11.71 7.67 -28.28
N ALA A 60 12.32 7.11 -27.24
CA ALA A 60 11.66 6.18 -26.32
C ALA A 60 10.53 6.87 -25.54
N ALA A 61 10.74 8.12 -25.11
CA ALA A 61 9.76 8.95 -24.42
C ALA A 61 8.54 9.24 -25.29
N ALA A 62 8.77 9.67 -26.55
CA ALA A 62 7.68 9.90 -27.48
C ALA A 62 6.91 8.60 -27.80
N TRP A 63 7.59 7.45 -27.79
CA TRP A 63 6.93 6.17 -27.97
C TRP A 63 6.04 5.80 -26.79
N ILE A 64 6.57 5.84 -25.57
CA ILE A 64 5.80 5.43 -24.39
C ILE A 64 4.60 6.35 -24.17
N GLU A 65 4.72 7.65 -24.44
CA GLU A 65 3.57 8.57 -24.35
C GLU A 65 2.43 8.16 -25.29
N ARG A 66 2.75 7.78 -26.54
CA ARG A 66 1.73 7.28 -27.47
C ARG A 66 1.13 5.95 -27.01
N GLU A 67 1.96 5.05 -26.49
CA GLU A 67 1.46 3.76 -26.00
C GLU A 67 0.59 3.93 -24.75
N LEU A 68 0.94 4.84 -23.84
CA LEU A 68 0.13 5.16 -22.68
C LEU A 68 -1.22 5.79 -23.06
N LEU A 69 -1.29 6.56 -24.15
CA LEU A 69 -2.58 7.02 -24.69
C LEU A 69 -3.43 5.86 -25.21
N ARG A 70 -2.82 4.86 -25.87
CA ARG A 70 -3.52 3.64 -26.31
C ARG A 70 -4.04 2.84 -25.11
N VAL A 71 -3.21 2.64 -24.09
CA VAL A 71 -3.59 1.94 -22.86
C VAL A 71 -4.65 2.71 -22.09
N SER A 72 -4.56 4.04 -22.02
CA SER A 72 -5.59 4.92 -21.46
C SER A 72 -6.95 4.65 -22.10
N ALA A 73 -7.03 4.64 -23.42
CA ALA A 73 -8.27 4.34 -24.13
C ALA A 73 -8.82 2.92 -23.83
N VAL A 74 -7.95 1.94 -23.59
CA VAL A 74 -8.37 0.60 -23.16
C VAL A 74 -8.98 0.63 -21.76
N VAL A 75 -8.33 1.32 -20.81
CA VAL A 75 -8.82 1.48 -19.44
C VAL A 75 -10.18 2.18 -19.44
N GLU A 76 -10.31 3.30 -20.15
CA GLU A 76 -11.57 4.05 -20.25
C GLU A 76 -12.73 3.22 -20.82
N ARG A 77 -12.45 2.41 -21.85
CA ARG A 77 -13.47 1.57 -22.47
C ARG A 77 -13.97 0.48 -21.53
N LEU A 78 -13.09 -0.04 -20.67
CA LEU A 78 -13.37 -1.20 -19.83
C LEU A 78 -13.90 -0.83 -18.45
N VAL A 79 -13.48 0.31 -17.90
CA VAL A 79 -13.95 0.80 -16.61
C VAL A 79 -15.30 1.51 -16.78
N LYS A 80 -16.28 1.11 -15.97
CA LYS A 80 -17.69 1.55 -16.06
C LYS A 80 -18.09 2.50 -14.93
N VAL A 81 -17.14 2.86 -14.07
CA VAL A 81 -17.34 3.72 -12.91
C VAL A 81 -16.42 4.93 -13.00
N GLU A 82 -16.77 6.02 -12.33
CA GLU A 82 -15.96 7.25 -12.36
C GLU A 82 -14.62 7.04 -11.67
N LEU A 83 -13.56 7.64 -12.21
CA LEU A 83 -12.22 7.59 -11.65
C LEU A 83 -11.65 9.00 -11.51
N THR A 84 -10.87 9.23 -10.46
CA THR A 84 -9.99 10.41 -10.40
C THR A 84 -8.79 10.24 -11.32
N ASP A 85 -8.04 11.34 -11.61
CA ASP A 85 -6.91 11.28 -12.55
C ASP A 85 -5.84 10.29 -12.08
N ASN A 86 -5.59 10.27 -10.76
CA ASN A 86 -4.62 9.37 -10.16
C ASN A 86 -5.08 7.91 -10.19
N GLN A 87 -6.37 7.66 -9.94
CA GLN A 87 -6.94 6.30 -10.04
C GLN A 87 -6.84 5.77 -11.47
N HIS A 88 -7.20 6.60 -12.45
CA HIS A 88 -7.04 6.28 -13.86
C HIS A 88 -5.57 6.02 -14.21
N GLY A 89 -4.66 6.90 -13.80
CA GLY A 89 -3.22 6.75 -14.01
C GLY A 89 -2.64 5.47 -13.40
N ALA A 90 -3.09 5.07 -12.21
CA ALA A 90 -2.70 3.82 -11.58
C ALA A 90 -3.15 2.59 -12.40
N LEU A 91 -4.37 2.61 -12.94
CA LEU A 91 -4.84 1.52 -13.80
C LEU A 91 -4.13 1.50 -15.15
N VAL A 92 -3.75 2.65 -15.72
CA VAL A 92 -2.93 2.69 -16.93
C VAL A 92 -1.56 2.08 -16.66
N SER A 93 -0.88 2.48 -15.57
CA SER A 93 0.41 1.90 -15.16
C SER A 93 0.33 0.38 -14.99
N PHE A 94 -0.74 -0.07 -14.34
CA PHE A 94 -0.99 -1.48 -14.10
C PHE A 94 -1.23 -2.24 -15.41
N THR A 95 -2.12 -1.73 -16.26
CA THR A 95 -2.49 -2.34 -17.55
C THR A 95 -1.32 -2.39 -18.51
N TYR A 96 -0.48 -1.35 -18.57
CA TYR A 96 0.74 -1.35 -19.37
C TYR A 96 1.67 -2.51 -18.97
N ASN A 97 1.77 -2.80 -17.66
CA ASN A 97 2.65 -3.86 -17.16
C ASN A 97 2.12 -5.28 -17.37
N ILE A 98 0.81 -5.50 -17.16
CA ILE A 98 0.23 -6.85 -17.22
C ILE A 98 -0.38 -7.18 -18.59
N GLY A 99 -0.58 -6.18 -19.44
CA GLY A 99 -1.24 -6.29 -20.74
C GLY A 99 -2.77 -6.13 -20.69
N ASP A 100 -3.31 -5.66 -21.80
CA ASP A 100 -4.74 -5.33 -21.96
C ASP A 100 -5.68 -6.49 -21.61
N GLN A 101 -5.38 -7.69 -22.11
CA GLN A 101 -6.25 -8.86 -21.91
C GLN A 101 -6.26 -9.30 -20.45
N ALA A 102 -5.09 -9.31 -19.80
CA ALA A 102 -4.98 -9.65 -18.39
C ALA A 102 -5.75 -8.65 -17.51
N PHE A 103 -5.73 -7.36 -17.86
CA PHE A 103 -6.55 -6.35 -17.20
C PHE A 103 -8.05 -6.58 -17.43
N ALA A 104 -8.46 -6.83 -18.68
CA ALA A 104 -9.85 -7.08 -19.05
C ALA A 104 -10.47 -8.27 -18.30
N ASP A 105 -9.70 -9.35 -18.11
CA ASP A 105 -10.17 -10.56 -17.42
C ASP A 105 -9.97 -10.48 -15.89
N SER A 106 -9.38 -9.40 -15.39
CA SER A 106 -8.96 -9.31 -13.99
C SER A 106 -10.14 -9.27 -13.01
N THR A 107 -9.95 -9.92 -11.86
CA THR A 107 -10.85 -9.75 -10.72
C THR A 107 -10.85 -8.31 -10.20
N LEU A 108 -9.76 -7.57 -10.42
CA LEU A 108 -9.65 -6.15 -10.13
C LEU A 108 -10.72 -5.36 -10.89
N LEU A 109 -10.75 -5.47 -12.22
CA LEU A 109 -11.70 -4.74 -13.05
C LEU A 109 -13.14 -5.10 -12.71
N ARG A 110 -13.43 -6.39 -12.50
CA ARG A 110 -14.78 -6.84 -12.09
C ARG A 110 -15.23 -6.22 -10.77
N LYS A 111 -14.34 -6.15 -9.77
CA LYS A 111 -14.65 -5.54 -8.47
C LYS A 111 -14.82 -4.02 -8.58
N LEU A 112 -13.92 -3.36 -9.32
CA LEU A 112 -14.00 -1.92 -9.55
C LEU A 112 -15.31 -1.54 -10.25
N ASN A 113 -15.69 -2.25 -11.31
CA ASN A 113 -16.95 -2.01 -12.02
C ASN A 113 -18.20 -2.34 -11.20
N ALA A 114 -18.06 -3.05 -10.09
CA ALA A 114 -19.11 -3.23 -9.09
C ALA A 114 -19.09 -2.15 -7.99
N GLY A 115 -18.34 -1.07 -8.18
CA GLY A 115 -18.19 0.04 -7.24
C GLY A 115 -17.28 -0.24 -6.04
N GLN A 116 -16.52 -1.34 -6.03
CA GLN A 116 -15.66 -1.73 -4.91
C GLN A 116 -14.27 -1.09 -5.03
N TYR A 117 -14.19 0.23 -4.92
CA TYR A 117 -12.93 1.00 -5.02
C TYR A 117 -11.87 0.55 -4.00
N ASP A 118 -12.29 0.30 -2.76
CA ASP A 118 -11.38 -0.11 -1.67
C ASP A 118 -10.75 -1.48 -1.89
N ALA A 119 -11.32 -2.30 -2.77
CA ALA A 119 -10.76 -3.60 -3.11
C ALA A 119 -9.57 -3.50 -4.08
N VAL A 120 -9.41 -2.38 -4.78
CA VAL A 120 -8.40 -2.22 -5.85
C VAL A 120 -6.97 -2.39 -5.33
N PRO A 121 -6.51 -1.73 -4.25
CA PRO A 121 -5.16 -1.93 -3.71
C PRO A 121 -4.83 -3.39 -3.39
N ALA A 122 -5.78 -4.10 -2.77
CA ALA A 122 -5.62 -5.51 -2.45
C ALA A 122 -5.58 -6.39 -3.71
N GLN A 123 -6.34 -6.04 -4.76
CA GLN A 123 -6.26 -6.76 -6.04
C GLN A 123 -4.96 -6.48 -6.79
N LEU A 124 -4.42 -5.25 -6.76
CA LEU A 124 -3.11 -4.93 -7.33
C LEU A 124 -2.02 -5.81 -6.71
N ALA A 125 -1.99 -5.92 -5.38
CA ALA A 125 -0.98 -6.68 -4.64
C ALA A 125 -0.92 -8.18 -4.98
N ARG A 126 -1.94 -8.73 -5.64
CA ARG A 126 -1.95 -10.14 -6.10
C ARG A 126 -1.07 -10.37 -7.33
N TRP A 127 -0.82 -9.34 -8.12
CA TRP A 127 -0.04 -9.41 -9.36
C TRP A 127 1.46 -9.21 -9.08
N LYS A 128 2.02 -10.18 -8.34
CA LYS A 128 3.41 -10.18 -7.88
C LYS A 128 4.24 -11.34 -8.40
N PHE A 129 3.67 -12.16 -9.28
CA PHE A 129 4.30 -13.39 -9.77
C PHE A 129 4.77 -13.23 -11.21
N ASN A 130 5.94 -13.78 -11.52
CA ASN A 130 6.40 -14.05 -12.87
C ASN A 130 6.86 -15.52 -12.93
N ASP A 131 6.36 -16.30 -13.89
CA ASP A 131 6.60 -17.76 -13.98
C ASP A 131 6.44 -18.51 -12.65
N GLY A 132 5.38 -18.18 -11.90
CA GLY A 132 5.07 -18.79 -10.61
C GLY A 132 5.97 -18.35 -9.44
N LYS A 133 6.97 -17.49 -9.67
CA LYS A 133 7.86 -16.95 -8.63
C LYS A 133 7.43 -15.56 -8.23
N VAL A 134 7.46 -15.29 -6.92
CA VAL A 134 7.23 -13.93 -6.40
C VAL A 134 8.40 -13.04 -6.77
N MET A 135 8.12 -11.88 -7.35
CA MET A 135 9.11 -10.88 -7.76
C MET A 135 8.99 -9.65 -6.87
N GLU A 136 10.06 -9.32 -6.14
CA GLU A 136 10.10 -8.13 -5.28
C GLU A 136 9.84 -6.83 -6.06
N GLY A 137 10.39 -6.72 -7.28
CA GLY A 137 10.12 -5.58 -8.15
C GLY A 137 8.64 -5.40 -8.48
N LEU A 138 7.89 -6.48 -8.66
CA LEU A 138 6.44 -6.41 -8.88
C LEU A 138 5.71 -6.00 -7.60
N ILE A 139 6.12 -6.50 -6.42
CA ILE A 139 5.54 -6.05 -5.14
C ILE A 139 5.69 -4.53 -4.99
N ASN A 140 6.90 -4.01 -5.18
CA ASN A 140 7.20 -2.58 -5.05
C ASN A 140 6.41 -1.77 -6.08
N ARG A 141 6.30 -2.25 -7.32
CA ARG A 141 5.48 -1.62 -8.36
C ARG A 141 4.01 -1.56 -7.96
N ARG A 142 3.42 -2.67 -7.51
CA ARG A 142 2.01 -2.73 -7.09
C ARG A 142 1.75 -1.83 -5.88
N ALA A 143 2.69 -1.73 -4.94
CA ALA A 143 2.60 -0.79 -3.82
C ALA A 143 2.63 0.68 -4.29
N SER A 144 3.48 0.99 -5.28
CA SER A 144 3.55 2.32 -5.89
C SER A 144 2.25 2.72 -6.59
N GLU A 145 1.68 1.81 -7.37
CA GLU A 145 0.39 2.00 -8.06
C GLU A 145 -0.76 2.15 -7.07
N ALA A 146 -0.78 1.37 -5.98
CA ALA A 146 -1.74 1.54 -4.89
C ALA A 146 -1.58 2.89 -4.18
N GLY A 147 -0.33 3.37 -4.01
CA GLY A 147 -0.05 4.71 -3.50
C GLY A 147 -0.56 5.81 -4.44
N LEU A 148 -0.40 5.65 -5.76
CA LEU A 148 -0.99 6.55 -6.75
C LEU A 148 -2.53 6.52 -6.68
N TRP A 149 -3.14 5.34 -6.63
CA TRP A 149 -4.59 5.16 -6.46
C TRP A 149 -5.13 5.91 -5.23
N ALA A 150 -4.44 5.81 -4.10
CA ALA A 150 -4.84 6.45 -2.84
C ALA A 150 -4.63 7.98 -2.86
N ARG A 151 -3.61 8.49 -3.54
CA ARG A 151 -3.31 9.94 -3.63
C ARG A 151 -4.42 10.76 -4.27
N GLY A 152 -5.29 10.14 -5.08
CA GLY A 152 -6.49 10.78 -5.66
C GLY A 152 -7.79 10.43 -4.96
N GLY A 153 -7.76 9.76 -3.80
CA GLY A 153 -8.96 9.48 -3.04
C GLY A 153 -9.44 10.72 -2.29
N PHE A 154 -10.43 11.42 -2.84
CA PHE A 154 -11.58 11.67 -1.97
C PHE A 154 -12.12 10.29 -1.64
N ALA A 155 -11.86 9.81 -0.42
CA ALA A 155 -12.73 8.81 0.16
C ALA A 155 -14.15 9.31 -0.07
N SER A 156 -14.99 8.54 -0.76
CA SER A 156 -16.43 8.79 -0.70
C SER A 156 -16.79 8.71 0.78
N SER A 157 -16.89 9.87 1.42
CA SER A 157 -16.95 9.92 2.87
C SER A 157 -18.38 9.63 3.28
N ASN A 158 -18.64 8.37 3.59
CA ASN A 158 -19.21 8.12 4.90
C ASN A 158 -18.04 8.24 5.88
N THR A 159 -17.74 9.49 6.27
CA THR A 159 -16.63 9.84 7.15
C THR A 159 -16.89 9.23 8.52
N VAL A 160 -16.07 8.27 8.93
CA VAL A 160 -15.75 8.14 10.35
C VAL A 160 -14.57 9.07 10.57
N ALA A 161 -14.75 10.10 11.40
CA ALA A 161 -13.66 10.98 11.80
C ALA A 161 -12.51 10.12 12.34
N ALA A 162 -11.30 10.32 11.81
CA ALA A 162 -10.11 9.70 12.39
C ALA A 162 -9.99 10.19 13.83
N GLN A 163 -10.15 9.27 14.79
CA GLN A 163 -9.79 9.56 16.16
C GLN A 163 -8.28 9.82 16.17
N PRO A 164 -7.80 10.90 16.81
CA PRO A 164 -6.37 11.11 16.98
C PRO A 164 -5.76 9.87 17.65
N PRO A 165 -4.48 9.55 17.38
CA PRO A 165 -3.82 8.40 17.98
C PRO A 165 -4.08 8.43 19.49
N LYS A 166 -4.73 7.39 20.00
CA LYS A 166 -4.99 7.25 21.42
C LYS A 166 -3.62 7.25 22.09
N GLU A 167 -3.29 8.32 22.81
CA GLU A 167 -2.08 8.35 23.63
C GLU A 167 -2.05 7.07 24.46
N PRO A 168 -0.92 6.37 24.53
CA PRO A 168 -0.83 5.13 25.27
C PRO A 168 -1.34 5.39 26.68
N SER A 169 -2.35 4.62 27.08
CA SER A 169 -2.92 4.73 28.41
C SER A 169 -1.79 4.59 29.42
N ALA A 170 -1.80 5.36 30.49
CA ALA A 170 -0.85 5.18 31.60
C ALA A 170 -0.80 3.71 32.07
N ILE A 171 -1.89 2.96 31.85
CA ILE A 171 -2.00 1.52 32.10
C ILE A 171 -1.09 0.70 31.16
N ASP A 172 -0.99 1.06 29.87
CA ASP A 172 -0.14 0.35 28.89
C ASP A 172 1.36 0.53 29.17
N ALA A 173 1.74 1.67 29.74
CA ALA A 173 3.11 1.92 30.19
C ALA A 173 3.47 1.11 31.44
N ILE A 174 2.52 0.95 32.38
CA ILE A 174 2.70 0.17 33.62
C ILE A 174 2.76 -1.34 33.35
N VAL A 175 2.03 -1.84 32.34
CA VAL A 175 2.02 -3.26 31.98
C VAL A 175 3.34 -3.72 31.33
N LYS A 176 4.08 -2.81 30.69
CA LYS A 176 5.31 -3.15 29.94
C LYS A 176 6.59 -3.21 30.77
N ASP A 177 6.60 -2.73 32.02
CA ASP A 177 7.79 -2.76 32.88
C ASP A 177 7.45 -3.19 34.32
N PRO A 178 7.52 -4.50 34.65
CA PRO A 178 7.22 -5.02 35.98
C PRO A 178 8.29 -4.69 37.04
N GLY A 179 9.42 -4.07 36.68
CA GLY A 179 10.54 -3.78 37.58
C GLY A 179 10.39 -2.49 38.41
N GLY A 180 9.44 -1.61 38.05
CA GLY A 180 9.27 -0.28 38.65
C GLY A 180 8.45 -0.23 39.94
N LEU A 181 8.63 -1.17 40.88
CA LEU A 181 7.85 -1.20 42.13
C LEU A 181 8.11 -0.01 43.08
N ALA A 182 9.18 0.77 42.88
CA ALA A 182 9.44 1.99 43.65
C ALA A 182 8.50 3.16 43.30
N GLY A 183 7.88 3.17 42.10
CA GLY A 183 7.01 4.27 41.65
C GLY A 183 5.54 4.14 42.06
N ILE A 184 5.07 2.92 42.35
CA ILE A 184 3.64 2.65 42.60
C ILE A 184 3.18 3.27 43.93
N GLY A 185 4.03 3.30 44.96
CA GLY A 185 3.71 3.94 46.24
C GLY A 185 3.53 5.46 46.14
N ALA A 186 4.33 6.13 45.30
CA ALA A 186 4.22 7.56 45.06
C ALA A 186 2.98 7.91 44.22
N ALA A 187 2.70 7.12 43.18
CA ALA A 187 1.53 7.31 42.32
C ALA A 187 0.20 7.05 43.06
N ALA A 188 0.14 6.00 43.89
CA ALA A 188 -1.05 5.67 44.68
C ALA A 188 -1.37 6.73 45.75
N SER A 189 -0.34 7.29 46.39
CA SER A 189 -0.49 8.36 47.38
C SER A 189 -0.99 9.66 46.75
N GLY A 190 -0.50 10.00 45.54
CA GLY A 190 -0.97 11.16 44.78
C GLY A 190 -2.43 11.03 44.32
N LEU A 191 -2.86 9.81 43.95
CA LEU A 191 -4.23 9.54 43.54
C LEU A 191 -5.24 9.62 44.69
N ILE A 192 -4.87 9.18 45.89
CA ILE A 192 -5.70 9.32 47.10
C ILE A 192 -5.79 10.79 47.53
N GLY A 193 -4.70 11.55 47.40
CA GLY A 193 -4.67 12.99 47.64
C GLY A 193 -5.52 13.81 46.66
N ALA A 194 -5.56 13.42 45.39
CA ALA A 194 -6.34 14.11 44.34
C ALA A 194 -7.87 13.97 44.50
N ILE A 195 -8.33 13.03 45.34
CA ILE A 195 -9.74 12.80 45.65
C ILE A 195 -10.03 12.99 47.15
N ALA A 196 -9.22 13.80 47.83
CA ALA A 196 -9.28 14.04 49.28
C ALA A 196 -10.69 14.43 49.79
N ASP A 197 -11.44 15.20 48.99
CA ASP A 197 -12.77 15.70 49.36
C ASP A 197 -13.93 14.78 48.91
N GLN A 198 -13.63 13.57 48.39
CA GLN A 198 -14.61 12.64 47.84
C GLN A 198 -14.56 11.28 48.58
N PRO A 199 -15.18 11.17 49.77
CA PRO A 199 -15.01 10.02 50.67
C PRO A 199 -15.47 8.69 50.07
N ILE A 200 -16.49 8.71 49.19
CA ILE A 200 -16.97 7.51 48.50
C ILE A 200 -15.94 7.01 47.48
N LEU A 201 -15.26 7.91 46.78
CA LEU A 201 -14.23 7.56 45.80
C LEU A 201 -12.94 7.06 46.48
N GLN A 202 -12.61 7.58 47.66
CA GLN A 202 -11.49 7.07 48.45
C GLN A 202 -11.69 5.62 48.88
N ILE A 203 -12.87 5.27 49.37
CA ILE A 203 -13.19 3.88 49.75
C ILE A 203 -13.08 2.96 48.53
N GLY A 204 -13.61 3.39 47.38
CA GLY A 204 -13.49 2.65 46.11
C GLY A 204 -12.04 2.42 45.69
N ALA A 205 -11.19 3.45 45.79
CA ALA A 205 -9.77 3.36 45.43
C ALA A 205 -8.98 2.41 46.35
N VAL A 206 -9.22 2.47 47.67
CA VAL A 206 -8.56 1.59 48.65
C VAL A 206 -8.95 0.12 48.42
N VAL A 207 -10.23 -0.16 48.16
CA VAL A 207 -10.71 -1.52 47.85
C VAL A 207 -10.07 -2.04 46.56
N LEU A 208 -10.01 -1.22 45.51
CA LEU A 208 -9.40 -1.61 44.23
C LEU A 208 -7.91 -1.93 44.39
N ILE A 209 -7.16 -1.09 45.11
CA ILE A 209 -5.74 -1.31 45.42
C ILE A 209 -5.57 -2.62 46.22
N GLY A 210 -6.41 -2.85 47.23
CA GLY A 210 -6.41 -4.09 48.00
C GLY A 210 -6.62 -5.34 47.13
N VAL A 211 -7.55 -5.28 46.17
CA VAL A 211 -7.80 -6.37 45.21
C VAL A 211 -6.60 -6.58 44.29
N LEU A 212 -5.98 -5.52 43.79
CA LEU A 212 -4.80 -5.62 42.91
C LEU A 212 -3.59 -6.20 43.65
N VAL A 213 -3.34 -5.77 44.88
CA VAL A 213 -2.29 -6.33 45.74
C VAL A 213 -2.57 -7.79 46.07
N TRP A 214 -3.82 -8.14 46.40
CA TRP A 214 -4.19 -9.54 46.67
C TRP A 214 -4.01 -10.45 45.46
N ARG A 215 -4.43 -10.00 44.27
CA ARG A 215 -4.21 -10.75 43.01
C ARG A 215 -2.74 -10.91 42.68
N PHE A 216 -1.91 -9.89 42.95
CA PHE A 216 -0.47 -9.97 42.78
C PHE A 216 0.18 -10.99 43.73
N VAL A 217 -0.21 -11.01 45.01
CA VAL A 217 0.28 -12.00 45.98
C VAL A 217 -0.08 -13.43 45.57
N ILE A 218 -1.31 -13.64 45.05
CA ILE A 218 -1.73 -14.94 44.52
C ILE A 218 -0.89 -15.34 43.30
N ALA A 219 -0.71 -14.43 42.34
CA ALA A 219 0.08 -14.70 41.14
C ALA A 219 1.54 -15.05 41.48
N ARG A 220 2.12 -14.39 42.50
CA ARG A 220 3.48 -14.69 42.96
C ARG A 220 3.58 -16.05 43.66
N LYS A 221 2.60 -16.43 44.48
CA LYS A 221 2.53 -17.77 45.10
C LYS A 221 2.38 -18.90 44.08
N GLN A 222 1.83 -18.61 42.90
CA GLN A 222 1.72 -19.58 41.80
C GLN A 222 3.00 -19.68 40.96
N ALA A 223 3.86 -18.65 40.99
CA ALA A 223 5.09 -18.58 40.21
C ALA A 223 6.32 -19.18 40.94
N ASP A 224 6.29 -19.29 42.28
CA ASP A 224 7.27 -20.04 43.08
C ASP A 224 6.56 -21.18 43.86
N PRO A 225 6.29 -22.34 43.25
CA PRO A 225 6.10 -23.57 44.01
C PRO A 225 7.48 -24.00 44.53
N ALA A 226 7.57 -24.33 45.82
CA ALA A 226 8.80 -24.75 46.49
C ALA A 226 9.64 -25.77 45.70
#